data_AF-A0A484I9S9-F1
#
_entry.id   AF-A0A484I9S9-F1
#
_cell.length_a   1.000
_cell.length_b   1.000
_cell.length_c   1.000
_cell.angle_alpha   90.00
_cell.angle_beta   90.00
_cell.angle_gamma   90.00
#
_symmetry.space_group_name_H-M   'P 1'
#
loop_
_entity.id
_entity.type
_entity.pdbx_description
1 polymer ?
#
loop_
_entity_poly.entity_id
_entity_poly.type
_entity_poly.pdbx_seq_one_letter_code
_entity_poly.pdbx_strand_id
1 'polypeptide(L)'
;MINNQQENNKNNSYSEFMISRSPKSNYEALTALEKKASEMFKKDGIYYELFRLAVNTSWEGFENISKIVSLSSSDEDVWITIMSYKDKKHRDEFVEKMANDKECQQGYEEWVKLLSPNSKIITGEFDRLLQS
;
A
#
# COMPACT_ATOMS: atom_id res chain seq x y z
N MET A 1 20.51 -15.01 -15.67
CA MET A 1 20.56 -13.61 -15.19
C MET A 1 19.63 -13.53 -14.00
N ILE A 2 20.19 -13.50 -12.78
CA ILE A 2 19.40 -13.35 -11.56
C ILE A 2 18.97 -11.88 -11.50
N ASN A 3 17.71 -11.67 -11.13
CA ASN A 3 17.00 -10.41 -11.23
C ASN A 3 17.59 -9.45 -10.16
N ASN A 4 18.40 -8.46 -10.56
CA ASN A 4 19.01 -7.45 -9.67
C ASN A 4 17.98 -6.67 -8.79
N GLN A 5 16.68 -6.82 -9.04
CA GLN A 5 15.62 -6.25 -8.22
C GLN A 5 15.44 -6.97 -6.87
N GLN A 6 15.75 -8.27 -6.77
CA GLN A 6 15.65 -9.00 -5.50
C GLN A 6 16.79 -8.67 -4.53
N GLU A 7 17.98 -8.30 -5.01
CA GLU A 7 19.12 -7.96 -4.14
C GLU A 7 18.99 -6.58 -3.50
N ASN A 8 18.40 -5.59 -4.18
CA ASN A 8 18.20 -4.25 -3.62
C ASN A 8 17.17 -4.20 -2.48
N ASN A 9 16.31 -5.20 -2.36
CA ASN A 9 15.29 -5.25 -1.33
C ASN A 9 15.84 -5.64 0.06
N LYS A 10 17.06 -6.19 0.15
CA LYS A 10 17.69 -6.66 1.41
C LYS A 10 18.08 -5.54 2.38
N ASN A 11 18.03 -4.28 1.96
CA ASN A 11 18.50 -3.14 2.73
C ASN A 11 17.38 -2.21 3.24
N ASN A 12 16.11 -2.56 2.99
CA ASN A 12 14.98 -1.75 3.46
C ASN A 12 14.60 -2.14 4.89
N SER A 13 15.01 -1.35 5.87
CA SER A 13 14.77 -1.61 7.29
C SER A 13 13.46 -1.04 7.83
N TYR A 14 12.71 -0.26 7.04
CA TYR A 14 11.49 0.40 7.50
C TYR A 14 10.36 0.27 6.47
N SER A 15 9.13 0.06 6.93
CA SER A 15 7.97 -0.12 6.05
C SER A 15 6.72 0.59 6.58
N GLU A 16 5.98 1.21 5.67
CA GLU A 16 4.64 1.73 5.90
C GLU A 16 3.61 0.81 5.23
N PHE A 17 2.57 0.45 5.98
CA PHE A 17 1.46 -0.37 5.51
C PHE A 17 0.22 0.52 5.45
N MET A 18 -0.46 0.53 4.31
CA MET A 18 -1.76 1.19 4.15
C MET A 18 -2.78 0.14 3.75
N ILE A 19 -3.83 0.02 4.55
CA ILE A 19 -4.95 -0.88 4.30
C ILE A 19 -6.16 -0.02 3.97
N SER A 20 -6.76 -0.27 2.81
CA SER A 20 -7.92 0.47 2.32
C SER A 20 -9.02 -0.46 1.84
N ARG A 21 -10.22 0.10 1.71
CA ARG A 21 -11.38 -0.57 1.11
C ARG A 21 -11.80 0.17 -0.14
N SER A 22 -12.13 -0.57 -1.19
CA SER A 22 -12.60 0.01 -2.45
C SER A 22 -13.68 -0.88 -3.08
N PRO A 23 -14.69 -0.30 -3.75
CA PRO A 23 -15.64 -1.05 -4.56
C PRO A 23 -14.96 -1.86 -5.65
N LYS A 24 -15.47 -3.06 -5.92
CA LYS A 24 -14.95 -3.95 -6.97
C LYS A 24 -15.00 -3.33 -8.36
N SER A 25 -15.98 -2.45 -8.60
CA SER A 25 -16.07 -1.68 -9.85
C SER A 25 -14.86 -0.77 -10.10
N ASN A 26 -14.10 -0.42 -9.06
CA ASN A 26 -12.96 0.50 -9.16
C ASN A 26 -11.63 -0.23 -9.33
N TYR A 27 -11.60 -1.56 -9.40
CA TYR A 27 -10.36 -2.35 -9.45
C TYR A 27 -9.39 -1.91 -10.54
N GLU A 28 -9.88 -1.71 -11.77
CA GLU A 28 -9.03 -1.33 -12.91
C GLU A 28 -8.43 0.06 -12.70
N ALA A 29 -9.27 1.04 -12.34
CA ALA A 29 -8.83 2.41 -12.09
C ALA A 29 -7.83 2.48 -10.93
N LEU A 30 -8.09 1.76 -9.83
CA LEU A 30 -7.20 1.72 -8.68
C LEU A 30 -5.87 1.08 -9.05
N THR A 31 -5.88 -0.08 -9.72
CA THR A 31 -4.65 -0.75 -10.15
C THR A 31 -3.80 0.12 -11.08
N ALA A 32 -4.42 0.85 -12.00
CA ALA A 32 -3.73 1.77 -12.90
C ALA A 32 -3.08 2.93 -12.13
N LEU A 33 -3.80 3.53 -11.18
CA LEU A 33 -3.31 4.63 -10.34
C LEU A 33 -2.16 4.18 -9.43
N GLU A 34 -2.32 3.02 -8.77
CA GLU A 34 -1.30 2.39 -7.93
C GLU A 34 -0.03 2.05 -8.71
N LYS A 35 -0.19 1.54 -9.94
CA LYS A 35 0.94 1.28 -10.82
C LYS A 35 1.70 2.57 -11.16
N LYS A 36 0.98 3.64 -11.51
CA LYS A 36 1.59 4.97 -11.77
C LYS A 36 2.36 5.46 -10.54
N ALA A 37 1.77 5.36 -9.36
CA ALA A 37 2.42 5.71 -8.09
C ALA A 37 3.69 4.88 -7.87
N SER A 38 3.62 3.57 -8.05
CA SER A 38 4.78 2.67 -7.89
C SER A 38 5.95 3.04 -8.82
N GLU A 39 5.67 3.39 -10.08
CA GLU A 39 6.69 3.79 -11.06
C GLU A 39 7.32 5.14 -10.73
N MET A 40 6.54 6.06 -10.16
CA MET A 40 7.01 7.35 -9.68
C MET A 40 7.90 7.19 -8.43
N PHE A 41 7.41 6.50 -7.40
CA PHE A 41 8.09 6.35 -6.11
C PHE A 41 9.36 5.51 -6.20
N LYS A 42 9.42 4.57 -7.16
CA LYS A 42 10.64 3.80 -7.44
C LYS A 42 11.83 4.68 -7.80
N LYS A 43 11.61 5.88 -8.37
CA LYS A 43 12.69 6.83 -8.70
C LYS A 43 13.38 7.37 -7.44
N ASP A 44 12.67 7.39 -6.32
CA ASP A 44 13.18 7.74 -4.99
C ASP A 44 13.64 6.52 -4.19
N GLY A 45 13.79 5.35 -4.83
CA GLY A 45 14.24 4.14 -4.16
C GLY A 45 13.20 3.51 -3.22
N ILE A 46 11.93 3.90 -3.34
CA ILE A 46 10.84 3.26 -2.61
C ILE A 46 10.54 1.91 -3.25
N TYR A 47 10.51 0.87 -2.42
CA TYR A 47 9.97 -0.42 -2.84
C TYR A 47 8.48 -0.46 -2.56
N TYR A 48 7.68 -0.72 -3.59
CA TYR A 48 6.23 -0.63 -3.54
C TYR A 48 5.60 -1.98 -3.86
N GLU A 49 4.71 -2.45 -2.99
CA GLU A 49 3.94 -3.67 -3.21
C GLU A 49 2.45 -3.37 -3.02
N LEU A 50 1.64 -3.96 -3.89
CA LEU A 50 0.19 -3.87 -3.84
C LEU A 50 -0.39 -5.27 -3.75
N PHE A 51 -1.21 -5.49 -2.73
CA PHE A 51 -1.94 -6.73 -2.52
C PHE A 51 -3.44 -6.46 -2.47
N ARG A 52 -4.20 -7.44 -2.92
CA ARG A 52 -5.65 -7.50 -2.74
C ARG A 52 -5.99 -8.76 -1.98
N LEU A 53 -6.97 -8.69 -1.09
CA LEU A 53 -7.44 -9.86 -0.35
C LEU A 53 -7.98 -10.92 -1.32
N ALA A 54 -7.40 -12.12 -1.27
CA ALA A 54 -7.84 -13.23 -2.12
C ALA A 54 -8.84 -14.16 -1.42
N VAL A 55 -8.76 -14.26 -0.09
CA VAL A 55 -9.56 -15.18 0.73
C VAL A 55 -10.07 -14.42 1.95
N ASN A 56 -11.38 -14.50 2.21
CA ASN A 56 -12.05 -13.78 3.30
C ASN A 56 -12.49 -14.71 4.46
N THR A 57 -12.06 -15.97 4.46
CA THR A 57 -12.34 -16.91 5.54
C THR A 57 -11.30 -16.78 6.66
N SER A 58 -11.75 -16.97 7.90
CA SER A 58 -10.89 -17.14 9.07
C SER A 58 -10.48 -18.61 9.23
N TRP A 59 -9.35 -18.85 9.89
CA TRP A 59 -8.93 -20.18 10.31
C TRP A 59 -9.04 -20.30 11.84
N GLU A 60 -9.06 -21.51 12.39
CA GLU A 60 -9.18 -21.69 13.82
C GLU A 60 -8.04 -20.98 14.56
N GLY A 61 -8.40 -20.08 15.50
CA GLY A 61 -7.45 -19.26 16.25
C GLY A 61 -6.94 -17.99 15.52
N PHE A 62 -7.35 -17.74 14.26
CA PHE A 62 -6.92 -16.59 13.47
C PHE A 62 -8.11 -15.80 12.92
N GLU A 63 -8.04 -14.48 12.97
CA GLU A 63 -9.07 -13.62 12.38
C GLU A 63 -8.62 -13.03 11.04
N ASN A 64 -9.50 -13.13 10.04
CA ASN A 64 -9.27 -12.53 8.74
C ASN A 64 -9.39 -11.01 8.82
N ILE A 65 -8.51 -10.29 8.12
CA ILE A 65 -8.50 -8.82 8.09
C ILE A 65 -9.84 -8.22 7.66
N SER A 66 -10.60 -8.90 6.80
CA SER A 66 -11.94 -8.46 6.36
C SER A 66 -12.93 -8.21 7.50
N LYS A 67 -12.77 -8.92 8.63
CA LYS A 67 -13.58 -8.73 9.84
C LYS A 67 -13.19 -7.50 10.65
N ILE A 68 -11.93 -7.09 10.58
CA ILE A 68 -11.42 -5.91 11.30
C ILE A 68 -11.75 -4.65 10.52
N VAL A 69 -11.53 -4.65 9.20
CA VAL A 69 -11.77 -3.47 8.35
C VAL A 69 -13.26 -3.20 8.11
N SER A 70 -14.15 -4.10 8.56
CA SER A 70 -15.62 -4.01 8.45
C SER A 70 -16.07 -3.67 7.04
N LEU A 71 -16.01 -4.64 6.13
CA LEU A 71 -16.57 -4.50 4.79
C LEU A 71 -18.05 -4.13 4.88
N SER A 72 -18.44 -3.04 4.22
CA SER A 72 -19.82 -2.55 4.28
C SER A 72 -20.77 -3.37 3.39
N SER A 73 -20.23 -4.05 2.38
CA SER A 73 -20.97 -4.91 1.46
C SER A 73 -20.06 -5.99 0.83
N SER A 74 -20.68 -6.96 0.14
CA SER A 74 -19.97 -7.95 -0.69
C SER A 74 -19.28 -7.37 -1.93
N ASP A 75 -19.57 -6.10 -2.24
CA ASP A 75 -19.08 -5.40 -3.44
C ASP A 75 -17.85 -4.55 -3.14
N GLU A 76 -17.33 -4.63 -1.93
CA GLU A 76 -16.05 -4.04 -1.52
C GLU A 76 -14.96 -5.12 -1.47
N ASP A 77 -13.72 -4.67 -1.54
CA ASP A 77 -12.56 -5.50 -1.27
C ASP A 77 -11.48 -4.74 -0.50
N VAL A 78 -10.59 -5.51 0.13
CA VAL A 78 -9.47 -4.99 0.93
C VAL A 78 -8.21 -4.95 0.09
N TRP A 79 -7.54 -3.81 0.13
CA TRP A 79 -6.26 -3.56 -0.52
C TRP A 79 -5.21 -3.28 0.55
N ILE A 80 -3.99 -3.76 0.30
CA ILE A 80 -2.82 -3.47 1.13
C ILE A 80 -1.73 -2.93 0.23
N THR A 81 -1.34 -1.69 0.49
CA THR A 81 -0.13 -1.09 -0.06
C THR A 81 0.97 -1.19 0.99
N ILE A 82 2.14 -1.69 0.59
CA ILE A 82 3.34 -1.69 1.41
C ILE A 82 4.39 -0.83 0.70
N MET A 83 4.84 0.21 1.38
CA MET A 83 5.98 1.03 0.97
C MET A 83 7.15 0.72 1.88
N SER A 84 8.26 0.26 1.31
CA SER A 84 9.48 -0.03 2.06
C SER A 84 10.58 0.95 1.71
N TYR A 85 11.25 1.41 2.75
CA TYR A 85 12.26 2.44 2.76
C TYR A 85 13.55 1.86 3.32
N LYS A 86 14.68 2.44 2.90
CA LYS A 86 15.99 2.15 3.47
C LYS A 86 15.98 2.19 5.01
N ASP A 87 15.44 3.27 5.57
CA ASP A 87 15.30 3.51 7.02
C ASP A 87 14.20 4.56 7.27
N LYS A 88 13.90 4.86 8.55
CA LYS A 88 12.89 5.85 8.92
C LYS A 88 13.21 7.25 8.37
N LYS A 89 14.49 7.65 8.34
CA LYS A 89 14.87 8.97 7.84
C LYS A 89 14.53 9.11 6.36
N HIS A 90 14.83 8.09 5.56
CA HIS A 90 14.44 8.04 4.16
C HIS A 90 12.92 8.14 3.96
N ARG A 91 12.14 7.50 4.83
CA ARG A 91 10.68 7.63 4.82
C ARG A 91 10.24 9.06 5.08
N ASP A 92 10.77 9.70 6.11
CA ASP A 92 10.38 11.07 6.49
C ASP A 92 10.70 12.06 5.37
N GLU A 93 11.89 11.97 4.77
CA GLU A 93 12.32 12.77 3.60
C GLU A 93 11.40 12.54 2.39
N PHE A 94 11.04 11.29 2.12
CA PHE A 94 10.12 10.95 1.04
C PHE A 94 8.73 11.55 1.26
N VAL A 95 8.15 11.41 2.47
CA VAL A 95 6.82 11.96 2.78
C VAL A 95 6.81 13.48 2.66
N GLU A 96 7.85 14.16 3.18
CA GLU A 96 7.97 15.62 3.05
C GLU A 96 8.04 16.04 1.57
N LYS A 97 8.80 15.31 0.75
CA LYS A 97 8.86 15.55 -0.70
C LYS A 97 7.50 15.38 -1.36
N MET A 98 6.82 14.25 -1.13
CA MET A 98 5.52 13.95 -1.74
C MET A 98 4.43 14.93 -1.30
N ALA A 99 4.48 15.39 -0.04
CA ALA A 99 3.55 16.38 0.49
C ALA A 99 3.62 17.73 -0.25
N ASN A 100 4.73 18.04 -0.91
CA ASN A 100 4.94 19.27 -1.68
C ASN A 100 4.85 19.05 -3.20
N ASP A 101 4.72 17.81 -3.66
CA ASP A 101 4.63 17.47 -5.08
C ASP A 101 3.17 17.49 -5.57
N LYS A 102 2.89 18.31 -6.58
CA LYS A 102 1.52 18.50 -7.10
C LYS A 102 0.95 17.26 -7.77
N GLU A 103 1.77 16.48 -8.48
CA GLU A 103 1.31 15.26 -9.15
C GLU A 103 0.94 14.21 -8.09
N CYS A 104 1.71 14.15 -7.00
CA CYS A 104 1.44 13.26 -5.87
C CYS A 104 0.16 13.65 -5.13
N GLN A 105 -0.05 14.95 -4.86
CA GLN A 105 -1.28 15.46 -4.23
C GLN A 105 -2.51 15.11 -5.08
N GLN A 106 -2.46 15.36 -6.39
CA GLN A 106 -3.55 15.03 -7.30
C GLN A 106 -3.81 13.52 -7.37
N GLY A 107 -2.76 12.71 -7.47
CA GLY A 107 -2.87 11.26 -7.43
C GLY A 107 -3.50 10.75 -6.14
N TYR A 108 -3.14 11.34 -4.99
CA TYR A 108 -3.75 11.00 -3.70
C TYR A 108 -5.24 11.36 -3.65
N GLU A 109 -5.64 12.53 -4.15
CA GLU A 109 -7.05 12.92 -4.24
C GLU A 109 -7.86 11.99 -5.15
N GLU A 110 -7.30 11.59 -6.29
CA GLU A 110 -7.90 10.60 -7.19
C GLU A 110 -8.02 9.24 -6.51
N TRP A 111 -7.00 8.82 -5.78
CA TRP A 111 -6.99 7.56 -5.05
C TRP A 111 -8.09 7.51 -3.99
N VAL A 112 -8.22 8.58 -3.19
CA VAL A 112 -9.28 8.69 -2.17
C VAL A 112 -10.68 8.58 -2.78
N LYS A 113 -10.91 9.14 -3.97
CA LYS A 113 -12.21 9.05 -4.67
C LYS A 113 -12.56 7.63 -5.12
N LEU A 114 -11.55 6.77 -5.30
CA LEU A 114 -11.75 5.36 -5.66
C LEU A 114 -12.01 4.47 -4.45
N LEU A 115 -11.82 4.96 -3.23
CA LEU A 115 -12.08 4.21 -2.00
C LEU A 115 -13.57 4.17 -1.65
N SER A 116 -13.93 3.21 -0.82
CA SER A 116 -15.28 3.05 -0.30
C SER A 116 -15.71 4.28 0.50
N PRO A 117 -16.95 4.79 0.30
CA PRO A 117 -17.48 5.89 1.10
C PRO A 117 -17.43 5.58 2.61
N ASN A 118 -17.08 6.58 3.42
CA ASN A 118 -16.96 6.44 4.88
C ASN A 118 -15.94 5.39 5.34
N SER A 119 -15.09 4.87 4.46
CA SER A 119 -13.96 4.03 4.86
C SER A 119 -12.86 4.90 5.47
N LYS A 120 -12.17 4.35 6.46
CA LYS A 120 -10.92 4.90 6.96
C LYS A 120 -9.78 4.11 6.34
N ILE A 121 -8.71 4.81 5.99
CA ILE A 121 -7.44 4.18 5.66
C ILE A 121 -6.80 3.80 6.99
N ILE A 122 -6.47 2.53 7.16
CA ILE A 122 -5.70 2.06 8.32
C ILE A 122 -4.24 2.10 7.89
N THR A 123 -3.41 2.83 8.64
CA THR A 123 -1.98 2.93 8.36
C THR A 123 -1.16 2.60 9.60
N GLY A 124 0.07 2.12 9.38
CA GLY A 124 1.06 1.89 10.42
C GLY A 124 2.46 1.85 9.82
N GLU A 125 3.44 2.20 10.64
CA GLU A 125 4.86 2.19 10.29
C GLU A 125 5.59 1.15 11.15
N PHE A 126 6.53 0.43 10.55
CA PHE A 126 7.11 -0.77 11.13
C PHE A 126 8.60 -0.89 10.82
N ASP A 127 9.40 -1.25 11.82
CA ASP A 127 10.76 -1.73 11.62
C ASP A 127 10.74 -3.16 11.04
N ARG A 128 11.53 -3.39 9.99
CA ARG A 128 11.72 -4.72 9.42
C ARG A 128 12.75 -5.49 10.23
N LEU A 129 12.28 -6.48 10.98
CA LEU A 129 13.15 -7.30 11.84
C LEU A 129 13.77 -8.50 11.12
N LEU A 130 13.11 -9.04 10.09
CA LEU A 130 13.55 -10.23 9.35
C LEU A 130 13.20 -10.12 7.86
N GLN A 131 14.10 -10.61 7.02
CA GLN A 131 13.91 -10.76 5.58
C GLN A 131 14.71 -11.98 5.11
N SER A 132 14.01 -13.00 4.61
CA SER A 132 14.59 -14.27 4.14
C SER A 132 14.65 -14.32 2.62
#